data_AF-A0A2V8QIC7-F1
#
_entry.id   AF-A0A2V8QIC7-F1
#
_cell.length_a   1.000
_cell.length_b   1.000
_cell.length_c   1.000
_cell.angle_alpha   90.00
_cell.angle_beta   90.00
_cell.angle_gamma   90.00
#
_symmetry.space_group_name_H-M   'P 1'
#
loop_
_entity.id
_entity.type
_entity.pdbx_description
1 polymer ?
#
loop_
_entity_poly.entity_id
_entity_poly.type
_entity_poly.pdbx_seq_one_letter_code
_entity_poly.pdbx_strand_id
1 'polypeptide(L)'
;CARVLGRFFNEADSNRANTSLINYAQLNSNMIVELIRSFGIEPSISETVTIQDVTRLYSKDPNRTQTFVSDSESKRSSASPLVIEMASKWAIPSYERLNT
;
A
#
# COMPACT_ATOMS: atom_id res chain seq x y z
N CYS A 1 5.61 2.72 17.45
CA CYS A 1 5.68 2.52 15.98
C CYS A 1 5.79 3.84 15.22
N ALA A 2 4.98 4.88 15.50
CA ALA A 2 4.95 6.12 14.70
C ALA A 2 6.33 6.77 14.43
N ARG A 3 7.21 6.87 15.44
CA ARG A 3 8.59 7.38 15.25
C ARG A 3 9.41 6.57 14.25
N VAL A 4 9.27 5.24 14.27
CA VAL A 4 9.99 4.34 13.36
C VAL A 4 9.45 4.50 11.94
N LEU A 5 8.12 4.57 11.77
CA LEU A 5 7.50 4.84 10.47
C LEU A 5 7.94 6.20 9.90
N GLY A 6 7.96 7.24 10.72
CA GLY A 6 8.48 8.55 10.33
C GLY A 6 9.92 8.51 9.82
N ARG A 7 10.79 7.73 10.47
CA ARG A 7 12.17 7.53 10.01
C ARG A 7 12.23 6.78 8.68
N PHE A 8 11.45 5.71 8.50
CA PHE A 8 11.37 5.01 7.23
C PHE A 8 10.90 5.93 6.10
N PHE A 9 9.89 6.76 6.35
CA PHE A 9 9.41 7.71 5.36
C PHE A 9 10.45 8.79 5.02
N ASN A 10 11.16 9.32 6.02
CA ASN A 10 12.25 10.27 5.76
C ASN A 10 13.39 9.66 4.95
N GLU A 11 13.74 8.40 5.22
CA GLU A 11 14.81 7.71 4.49
C GLU A 11 14.39 7.43 3.04
N ALA A 12 13.15 6.97 2.85
CA ALA A 12 12.55 6.80 1.52
C ALA A 12 12.51 8.13 0.74
N ASP A 13 12.18 9.24 1.38
CA ASP A 13 12.13 10.58 0.77
C ASP A 13 13.53 11.03 0.34
N SER A 14 14.53 10.79 1.18
CA SER A 14 15.94 11.07 0.89
C SER A 14 16.48 10.21 -0.27
N ASN A 15 15.90 9.03 -0.50
CA ASN A 15 16.29 8.10 -1.56
C ASN A 15 15.19 7.96 -2.64
N ARG A 16 14.44 9.03 -2.91
CA ARG A 16 13.26 9.01 -3.78
C ARG A 16 13.53 8.45 -5.18
N ALA A 17 14.71 8.69 -5.74
CA ALA A 17 15.10 8.15 -7.05
C ALA A 17 15.10 6.61 -7.12
N ASN A 18 15.30 5.94 -5.98
CA ASN A 18 15.38 4.49 -5.86
C ASN A 18 14.21 3.90 -5.06
N THR A 19 13.18 4.70 -4.79
CA THR A 19 12.07 4.31 -3.91
C THR A 19 10.75 4.46 -4.62
N SER A 20 9.90 3.44 -4.55
CA SER A 20 8.51 3.51 -4.99
C SER A 20 7.59 3.43 -3.78
N LEU A 21 6.75 4.47 -3.59
CA LEU A 21 5.66 4.42 -2.63
C LEU A 21 4.41 3.87 -3.33
N ILE A 22 3.84 2.81 -2.77
CA ILE A 22 2.59 2.23 -3.25
C ILE A 22 1.52 2.50 -2.20
N ASN A 23 0.55 3.34 -2.55
CA ASN A 23 -0.61 3.57 -1.69
C ASN A 23 -1.64 2.45 -1.89
N TYR A 24 -1.89 1.68 -0.83
CA TYR A 24 -2.81 0.53 -0.87
C TYR A 24 -4.24 0.93 -1.25
N ALA A 25 -4.64 2.18 -1.00
CA ALA A 25 -5.97 2.69 -1.41
C ALA A 25 -6.10 2.90 -2.93
N GLN A 26 -4.98 3.02 -3.64
CA GLN A 26 -4.94 3.17 -5.10
C GLN A 26 -4.70 1.83 -5.80
N LEU A 27 -4.22 0.82 -5.06
CA LEU A 27 -3.80 -0.46 -5.60
C LEU A 27 -4.95 -1.18 -6.32
N ASN A 28 -4.76 -1.39 -7.62
CA ASN A 28 -5.65 -2.15 -8.48
C ASN A 28 -4.81 -3.07 -9.39
N SER A 29 -5.47 -3.95 -10.13
CA SER A 29 -4.80 -4.93 -10.99
C SER A 29 -3.86 -4.28 -12.00
N ASN A 30 -4.22 -3.13 -12.58
CA ASN A 30 -3.36 -2.43 -13.54
C ASN A 30 -2.10 -1.87 -12.85
N MET A 31 -2.23 -1.29 -11.66
CA MET A 31 -1.07 -0.82 -10.88
C MET A 31 -0.14 -1.97 -10.50
N ILE A 32 -0.67 -3.15 -10.19
CA ILE A 32 0.15 -4.34 -9.91
C ILE A 32 0.94 -4.76 -11.15
N VAL A 33 0.32 -4.75 -12.33
CA VAL A 33 0.99 -5.06 -13.60
C VAL A 33 2.11 -4.05 -13.89
N GLU A 34 1.84 -2.74 -13.74
CA GLU A 34 2.85 -1.70 -13.91
C GLU A 34 4.01 -1.82 -12.91
N LEU A 35 3.70 -2.19 -11.65
CA LEU A 35 4.73 -2.47 -10.65
C LEU A 35 5.60 -3.66 -11.05
N ILE A 36 5.03 -4.72 -11.60
CA ILE A 36 5.81 -5.88 -12.06
C ILE A 36 6.75 -5.46 -13.21
N ARG A 37 6.26 -4.62 -14.14
CA ARG A 37 7.06 -4.05 -15.23
C ARG A 37 8.19 -3.15 -14.73
N SER A 38 7.98 -2.40 -13.64
CA SER A 38 9.05 -1.56 -13.09
C SER A 38 10.22 -2.37 -12.53
N PHE A 39 10.01 -3.64 -12.20
CA PHE A 39 11.08 -4.60 -11.89
C PHE A 39 11.74 -5.25 -13.13
N GLY A 40 11.37 -4.81 -14.34
CA GLY A 40 11.89 -5.36 -15.59
C GLY A 40 11.28 -6.71 -15.98
N ILE A 41 10.13 -7.07 -15.40
CA ILE A 41 9.42 -8.31 -15.69
C ILE A 41 8.25 -7.99 -16.62
N GLU A 42 8.15 -8.67 -17.75
CA GLU A 42 7.00 -8.57 -18.67
C GLU A 42 6.02 -9.71 -18.43
N PRO A 43 4.86 -9.46 -17.80
CA PRO A 43 3.86 -10.51 -17.58
C PRO A 43 3.26 -10.96 -18.90
N SER A 44 3.08 -12.27 -19.05
CA SER A 44 2.26 -12.84 -20.11
C SER A 44 0.79 -12.38 -20.00
N ILE A 45 0.04 -12.58 -21.08
CA ILE A 45 -1.41 -12.33 -21.10
C ILE A 45 -2.11 -13.17 -20.01
N SER A 46 -1.73 -14.44 -19.85
CA SER A 46 -2.30 -15.33 -18.83
C SER A 46 -2.02 -14.86 -17.40
N GLU A 47 -0.82 -14.33 -17.14
CA GLU A 47 -0.48 -13.78 -15.82
C GLU A 47 -1.25 -12.49 -15.55
N THR A 48 -1.41 -11.63 -16.56
CA THR A 48 -2.21 -10.40 -16.46
C THR A 48 -3.67 -10.69 -16.10
N VAL A 49 -4.28 -11.67 -16.78
CA VAL A 49 -5.65 -12.11 -16.48
C VAL A 49 -5.73 -12.70 -15.06
N THR A 50 -4.75 -13.52 -14.68
CA THR A 50 -4.69 -14.09 -13.33
C THR A 50 -4.60 -13.01 -12.26
N ILE A 51 -3.75 -11.99 -12.45
CA ILE A 51 -3.62 -10.85 -11.54
C ILE A 51 -4.96 -10.13 -11.39
N GLN A 52 -5.66 -9.87 -12.49
CA GLN A 52 -6.99 -9.24 -12.47
C GLN A 52 -7.99 -10.09 -11.67
N ASP A 53 -7.99 -11.40 -11.87
CA ASP A 53 -8.91 -12.32 -11.20
C ASP A 53 -8.66 -12.47 -9.69
N VAL A 54 -7.40 -12.45 -9.25
CA VAL A 54 -7.06 -12.65 -7.84
C VAL A 54 -7.10 -11.37 -7.02
N THR A 55 -6.87 -10.21 -7.64
CA THR A 55 -6.83 -8.91 -6.94
C THR A 55 -8.19 -8.54 -6.32
N ARG A 56 -9.29 -9.05 -6.87
CA ARG A 56 -10.64 -8.86 -6.30
C ARG A 56 -10.95 -9.75 -5.09
N LEU A 57 -10.11 -10.75 -4.80
CA LEU A 57 -10.40 -11.77 -3.78
C LEU A 57 -9.72 -11.45 -2.44
N TYR A 58 -10.34 -11.90 -1.36
CA TYR A 58 -9.76 -11.78 -0.03
C TYR A 58 -8.62 -12.79 0.13
N SER A 59 -7.39 -12.29 0.22
CA SER A 59 -6.17 -13.12 0.23
C SER A 59 -6.03 -14.09 1.41
N LYS A 60 -6.82 -13.89 2.47
CA LYS A 60 -6.84 -14.78 3.65
C LYS A 60 -7.99 -15.80 3.61
N ASP A 61 -8.81 -15.80 2.57
CA ASP A 61 -9.77 -16.87 2.33
C ASP A 61 -9.12 -17.96 1.45
N PRO A 62 -8.75 -19.12 2.02
CA PRO A 62 -8.11 -20.19 1.27
C PRO A 62 -9.02 -20.76 0.17
N ASN A 63 -10.35 -20.61 0.31
CA ASN A 63 -11.32 -21.12 -0.66
C ASN A 63 -11.63 -20.11 -1.77
N ARG A 64 -11.08 -18.88 -1.70
CA ARG A 64 -11.27 -17.83 -2.73
C ARG A 64 -12.73 -17.50 -3.03
N THR A 65 -13.59 -17.63 -2.02
CA THR A 65 -15.03 -17.39 -2.10
C THR A 65 -15.41 -15.97 -1.69
N GLN A 66 -14.57 -15.31 -0.88
CA GLN A 66 -14.81 -13.95 -0.39
C GLN A 66 -14.15 -12.90 -1.29
N THR A 67 -14.92 -11.87 -1.62
CA THR A 67 -14.40 -10.64 -2.26
C THR A 67 -13.65 -9.80 -1.23
N PHE A 68 -12.58 -9.14 -1.66
CA PHE A 68 -11.88 -8.17 -0.81
C PHE A 68 -12.78 -6.96 -0.52
N VAL A 69 -12.87 -6.59 0.77
CA VAL A 69 -13.54 -5.37 1.23
C VAL A 69 -12.54 -4.56 2.05
N SER A 70 -12.37 -3.28 1.72
CA SER A 70 -11.47 -2.40 2.46
C SER A 70 -12.04 -2.12 3.86
N ASP A 71 -11.26 -2.42 4.89
CA ASP A 71 -11.56 -2.10 6.30
C ASP A 71 -10.77 -0.89 6.81
N SER A 72 -10.13 -0.16 5.89
CA SER A 72 -9.18 0.92 6.21
C SER A 72 -9.84 2.09 6.97
N GLU A 73 -11.09 2.43 6.64
CA GLU A 73 -11.83 3.47 7.33
C GLU A 73 -12.24 3.06 8.75
N SER A 74 -12.76 1.84 8.90
CA SER A 74 -13.12 1.27 10.21
C SER A 74 -11.90 1.17 11.15
N LYS A 75 -10.74 0.81 10.61
CA LYS A 75 -9.47 0.80 11.38
C LYS A 75 -9.02 2.19 11.78
N ARG A 76 -9.20 3.20 10.92
CA ARG A 76 -8.85 4.59 11.25
C ARG A 76 -9.77 5.18 12.31
N SER A 77 -11.08 4.93 12.21
CA SER A 77 -12.06 5.45 13.18
C SER A 77 -11.95 4.80 14.57
N SER A 78 -11.40 3.59 14.65
CA SER A 78 -11.13 2.91 15.93
C SER A 78 -9.77 3.26 16.56
N ALA A 79 -8.96 4.13 15.93
CA ALA A 79 -7.69 4.54 16.48
C ALA A 79 -7.88 5.41 17.74
N SER A 80 -7.11 5.13 18.80
CA SER A 80 -7.16 5.93 20.02
C SER A 80 -6.59 7.34 19.77
N PRO A 81 -7.01 8.36 20.55
CA PRO A 81 -6.49 9.72 20.42
C PRO A 81 -4.95 9.79 20.48
N LEU A 82 -4.34 8.99 21.36
CA LEU A 82 -2.88 8.92 21.48
C LEU A 82 -2.20 8.40 20.21
N VAL A 83 -2.79 7.39 19.54
CA VAL A 83 -2.25 6.87 18.27
C VAL A 83 -2.30 7.94 17.19
N ILE A 84 -3.43 8.64 17.09
CA ILE A 84 -3.62 9.74 16.13
C ILE A 84 -2.61 10.86 16.39
N GLU A 85 -2.42 11.27 17.64
CA GLU A 85 -1.45 12.30 18.04
C GLU A 85 -0.03 11.87 17.67
N MET A 86 0.38 10.65 18.03
CA MET A 86 1.73 10.18 17.74
C MET A 86 1.99 10.01 16.24
N ALA A 87 1.00 9.55 15.47
CA ALA A 87 1.11 9.47 14.01
C ALA A 87 1.23 10.87 13.38
N SER A 88 0.40 11.81 13.80
CA SER A 88 0.41 13.20 13.31
C SER A 88 1.74 13.89 13.61
N LYS A 89 2.31 13.64 14.79
CA LYS A 89 3.58 14.24 15.20
C LYS A 89 4.79 13.66 14.46
N TRP A 90 4.79 12.34 14.22
CA TRP A 90 6.03 11.65 13.85
C TRP A 90 6.03 11.04 12.45
N ALA A 91 4.88 10.67 11.88
CA ALA A 91 4.81 9.88 10.65
C ALA A 91 4.11 10.59 9.49
N ILE A 92 2.96 11.23 9.75
CA ILE A 92 2.11 11.82 8.70
C ILE A 92 2.86 12.88 7.86
N PRO A 93 3.60 13.85 8.44
CA PRO A 93 4.23 14.89 7.63
C PRO A 93 5.24 14.33 6.62
N SER A 94 5.97 13.27 6.99
CA SER A 94 6.93 12.61 6.11
C SER A 94 6.26 11.74 5.06
N TYR A 95 5.16 11.08 5.43
CA TYR A 95 4.35 10.33 4.48
C TYR A 95 3.74 11.25 3.41
N GLU A 96 3.23 12.42 3.78
CA GLU A 96 2.61 13.37 2.84
C GLU A 96 3.61 13.89 1.81
N ARG A 97 4.84 14.19 2.22
CA ARG A 97 5.93 14.56 1.28
C ARG A 97 6.24 13.43 0.30
N LEU A 98 6.24 12.19 0.76
CA LEU A 98 6.45 11.03 -0.11
C LEU A 98 5.30 10.77 -1.08
N ASN A 99 4.09 11.16 -0.70
CA ASN A 99 2.87 10.92 -1.47
C ASN A 99 2.52 12.07 -2.43
N THR A 100 3.39 13.08 -2.56
CA THR A 100 3.29 14.20 -3.51
C THR A 100 4.26 14.05 -4.68
#